data_AF-A0AAU8USR9-F1
#
_entry.id   AF-A0AAU8USR9-F1
#
_cell.length_a   1.000
_cell.length_b   1.000
_cell.length_c   1.000
_cell.angle_alpha   90.00
_cell.angle_beta   90.00
_cell.angle_gamma   90.00
#
_symmetry.space_group_name_H-M   'P 1'
#
loop_
_entity.id
_entity.type
_entity.pdbx_description
1 polymer ?
#
loop_
_entity_poly.entity_id
_entity_poly.type
_entity_poly.pdbx_seq_one_letter_code
_entity_poly.pdbx_strand_id
1 'polypeptide(L)'
;MESENQRIKDIIKIYREHFKLTRVNIAILSGLKKSAYTALEMGTGNIDFDKINAISKIYGLQIWEFINPKQKIPALEELPFETKKLALAQKDRTVYTKNSNLKLPEKIKIILNSGELPTEFTASDIWKLLPGDVRKNIKTTRITDTISRESFSKVIDFTGKKRGKEKIYKLK
;
A
#
# COMPACT_ATOMS: atom_id res chain seq x y z
N MET A 1 24.11 5.13 7.76
CA MET A 1 24.19 6.13 6.69
C MET A 1 22.98 5.95 5.80
N GLU A 2 22.04 6.88 5.87
CA GLU A 2 20.83 6.85 5.05
C GLU A 2 21.26 7.23 3.62
N SER A 3 21.17 6.29 2.67
CA SER A 3 21.61 6.55 1.29
C SER A 3 20.82 7.74 0.73
N GLU A 4 21.45 8.62 -0.06
CA GLU A 4 20.77 9.75 -0.70
C GLU A 4 19.52 9.32 -1.49
N ASN A 5 19.57 8.09 -2.02
CA ASN A 5 18.44 7.43 -2.65
C ASN A 5 17.24 7.26 -1.73
N GLN A 6 17.44 6.95 -0.45
CA GLN A 6 16.37 6.83 0.52
C GLN A 6 15.70 8.19 0.78
N ARG A 7 16.52 9.25 0.93
CA ARG A 7 16.02 10.62 1.12
C ARG A 7 15.11 11.08 -0.02
N ILE A 8 15.52 10.81 -1.27
CA ILE A 8 14.71 11.18 -2.45
C ILE A 8 13.36 10.45 -2.43
N LYS A 9 13.32 9.18 -2.03
CA LYS A 9 12.07 8.41 -1.91
C LYS A 9 11.13 9.01 -0.87
N ASP A 10 11.67 9.41 0.27
CA ASP A 10 10.88 9.98 1.36
C ASP A 10 10.28 11.33 0.95
N ILE A 11 11.05 12.16 0.23
CA ILE A 11 10.55 13.41 -0.35
C ILE A 11 9.39 13.13 -1.33
N ILE A 12 9.56 12.19 -2.27
CA ILE A 12 8.51 11.82 -3.24
C ILE A 12 7.22 11.42 -2.51
N LYS A 13 7.36 10.65 -1.43
CA LYS A 13 6.23 10.21 -0.61
C LYS A 13 5.56 11.39 0.12
N ILE A 14 6.34 12.29 0.71
CA ILE A 14 5.84 13.49 1.41
C ILE A 14 5.00 14.34 0.46
N TYR A 15 5.51 14.65 -0.73
CA TYR A 15 4.78 15.44 -1.72
C TYR A 15 3.48 14.75 -2.17
N ARG A 16 3.52 13.45 -2.44
CA ARG A 16 2.31 12.68 -2.79
C ARG A 16 1.26 12.76 -1.69
N GLU A 17 1.66 12.57 -0.44
CA GLU A 17 0.76 12.53 0.71
C GLU A 17 0.22 13.91 1.06
N HIS A 18 1.04 14.96 0.95
CA HIS A 18 0.62 16.35 1.16
C HIS A 18 -0.54 16.75 0.25
N PHE A 19 -0.47 16.41 -1.05
CA PHE A 19 -1.52 16.72 -2.02
C PHE A 19 -2.59 15.62 -2.15
N LYS A 20 -2.57 14.60 -1.27
CA LYS A 20 -3.51 13.47 -1.28
C LYS A 20 -3.62 12.76 -2.65
N LEU A 21 -2.54 12.77 -3.43
CA LEU A 21 -2.53 12.16 -4.76
C LEU A 21 -2.34 10.64 -4.66
N THR A 22 -3.08 9.89 -5.47
CA THR A 22 -2.88 8.44 -5.55
C THR A 22 -1.65 8.12 -6.41
N ARG A 23 -1.06 6.93 -6.19
CA ARG A 23 0.03 6.42 -7.07
C ARG A 23 -0.39 6.34 -8.54
N VAL A 24 -1.69 6.17 -8.81
CA VAL A 24 -2.23 6.15 -10.18
C VAL A 24 -2.21 7.55 -10.76
N ASN A 25 -2.62 8.57 -9.99
CA ASN A 25 -2.62 9.96 -10.43
C ASN A 25 -1.20 10.42 -10.77
N ILE A 26 -0.23 10.12 -9.89
CA ILE A 26 1.17 10.47 -10.15
C ILE A 26 1.71 9.76 -11.39
N ALA A 27 1.38 8.48 -11.59
CA ALA A 27 1.77 7.73 -12.77
C ALA A 27 1.20 8.35 -14.08
N ILE A 28 -0.07 8.76 -14.06
CA ILE A 28 -0.70 9.43 -15.21
C ILE A 28 -0.03 10.79 -15.48
N LEU A 29 0.17 11.61 -14.44
CA LEU A 29 0.75 12.95 -14.57
C LEU A 29 2.23 12.93 -14.99
N SER A 30 3.01 11.94 -14.54
CA SER A 30 4.43 11.79 -14.91
C SER A 30 4.62 11.03 -16.23
N GLY A 31 3.57 10.44 -16.81
CA GLY A 31 3.69 9.51 -17.94
C GLY A 31 4.39 8.18 -17.58
N LEU A 32 4.62 7.90 -16.29
CA LEU A 32 5.27 6.67 -15.84
C LEU A 32 4.28 5.51 -15.75
N LYS A 33 4.78 4.28 -15.95
CA LYS A 33 4.01 3.08 -15.61
C LYS A 33 3.76 3.05 -14.09
N LYS A 34 2.54 2.72 -13.67
CA LYS A 34 2.16 2.57 -12.25
C LYS A 34 3.10 1.66 -11.46
N SER A 35 3.55 0.56 -12.07
CA SER A 35 4.51 -0.37 -11.48
C SER A 35 5.87 0.29 -11.23
N ALA A 36 6.35 1.11 -12.18
CA ALA A 36 7.61 1.83 -12.07
C ALA A 36 7.55 2.87 -10.95
N TYR A 37 6.48 3.66 -10.86
CA TYR A 37 6.30 4.60 -9.75
C TYR A 37 6.19 3.90 -8.39
N THR A 38 5.47 2.77 -8.35
CA THR A 38 5.34 1.99 -7.10
C THR A 38 6.69 1.42 -6.65
N ALA A 39 7.51 0.91 -7.59
CA ALA A 39 8.86 0.42 -7.28
C ALA A 39 9.80 1.54 -6.83
N LEU A 40 9.67 2.74 -7.40
CA LEU A 40 10.40 3.93 -6.98
C LEU A 40 10.06 4.30 -5.54
N GLU A 41 8.77 4.41 -5.20
CA GLU A 41 8.30 4.76 -3.84
C GLU A 41 8.63 3.67 -2.80
N MET A 42 8.60 2.39 -3.19
CA MET A 42 8.97 1.26 -2.32
C MET A 42 10.48 1.03 -2.22
N GLY A 43 11.28 1.74 -3.01
CA GLY A 43 12.73 1.64 -3.00
C GLY A 43 13.31 0.36 -3.60
N THR A 44 12.50 -0.43 -4.30
CA THR A 44 12.93 -1.63 -5.05
C THR A 44 13.27 -1.31 -6.51
N GLY A 45 12.93 -0.11 -6.98
CA GLY A 45 13.23 0.36 -8.34
C GLY A 45 14.48 1.23 -8.40
N ASN A 46 15.11 1.27 -9.59
CA ASN A 46 16.23 2.17 -9.85
C ASN A 46 15.77 3.63 -9.89
N ILE A 47 16.46 4.48 -9.13
CA ILE A 47 16.28 5.93 -9.13
C ILE A 47 16.99 6.47 -10.37
N ASP A 48 16.20 7.11 -11.21
CA ASP A 48 16.65 7.67 -12.47
C ASP A 48 16.31 9.16 -12.45
N PHE A 49 17.27 10.00 -12.84
CA PHE A 49 17.08 11.43 -12.90
C PHE A 49 15.93 11.81 -13.83
N ASP A 50 15.70 11.06 -14.90
CA ASP A 50 14.57 11.29 -15.81
C ASP A 50 13.24 11.06 -15.12
N LYS A 51 13.14 10.03 -14.27
CA LYS A 51 11.94 9.75 -13.48
C LYS A 51 11.71 10.79 -12.40
N ILE A 52 12.77 11.23 -11.73
CA ILE A 52 12.66 12.31 -10.73
C ILE A 52 12.22 13.60 -11.41
N ASN A 53 12.78 13.93 -12.57
CA ASN A 53 12.39 15.11 -13.36
C ASN A 53 10.92 15.06 -13.79
N ALA A 54 10.46 13.90 -14.26
CA ALA A 54 9.05 13.71 -14.62
C ALA A 54 8.12 13.93 -13.41
N ILE A 55 8.55 13.53 -12.21
CA ILE A 55 7.79 13.72 -10.97
C ILE A 55 7.88 15.18 -10.48
N SER A 56 9.05 15.83 -10.54
CA SER A 56 9.21 17.21 -10.06
C SER A 56 8.33 18.18 -10.86
N LYS A 57 8.21 17.96 -12.18
CA LYS A 57 7.33 18.72 -13.07
C LYS A 57 5.86 18.66 -12.69
N ILE A 58 5.39 17.57 -12.06
CA ILE A 58 4.02 17.46 -11.54
C ILE A 58 3.74 18.55 -10.52
N TYR A 59 4.75 18.91 -9.74
CA TYR A 59 4.65 19.90 -8.67
C TYR A 59 5.11 21.29 -9.09
N GLY A 60 5.43 21.50 -10.38
CA GLY A 60 5.94 22.77 -10.88
C GLY A 60 7.37 23.08 -10.44
N LEU A 61 8.13 22.07 -9.99
CA LEU A 61 9.48 22.23 -9.45
C LEU A 61 10.55 21.69 -10.39
N GLN A 62 11.72 22.30 -10.33
CA GLN A 62 12.94 21.75 -10.92
C GLN A 62 13.49 20.59 -10.07
N ILE A 63 14.32 19.73 -10.66
CA ILE A 63 14.86 18.54 -9.96
C ILE A 63 15.59 18.94 -8.67
N TRP A 64 16.46 19.96 -8.74
CA TRP A 64 17.27 20.40 -7.60
C TRP A 64 16.42 21.00 -6.47
N GLU A 65 15.31 21.66 -6.80
CA GLU A 65 14.34 22.16 -5.82
C GLU A 65 13.60 21.00 -5.19
N PHE A 66 13.18 20.03 -6.00
CA PHE A 66 12.42 18.88 -5.55
C PHE A 66 13.24 17.99 -4.61
N ILE A 67 14.50 17.69 -4.91
CA ILE A 67 15.34 16.83 -4.05
C ILE A 67 15.92 17.56 -2.83
N ASN A 68 15.69 18.88 -2.70
CA ASN A 68 16.19 19.66 -1.58
C ASN A 68 15.27 19.49 -0.35
N PRO A 69 15.76 18.91 0.75
CA PRO A 69 14.93 18.69 1.94
C PRO A 69 14.50 19.99 2.63
N LYS A 70 15.16 21.11 2.35
CA LYS A 70 14.79 22.44 2.88
C LYS A 70 13.81 23.18 1.97
N GLN A 71 13.48 22.62 0.81
CA GLN A 71 12.51 23.23 -0.10
C GLN A 71 11.14 23.26 0.57
N LYS A 72 10.48 24.42 0.50
CA LYS A 72 9.11 24.55 0.97
C LYS A 72 8.19 23.87 -0.05
N ILE A 73 7.27 23.03 0.44
CA ILE A 73 6.25 22.42 -0.41
C ILE A 73 5.39 23.56 -1.01
N PRO A 74 5.21 23.60 -2.34
CA PRO A 74 4.48 24.67 -3.01
C PRO A 74 3.02 24.71 -2.55
N ALA A 75 2.42 25.88 -2.63
CA ALA A 75 1.00 26.02 -2.36
C ALA A 75 0.17 25.32 -3.45
N LEU A 76 -1.07 24.95 -3.13
CA LEU A 76 -1.96 24.28 -4.08
C LEU A 76 -2.21 25.15 -5.33
N GLU A 77 -2.17 26.47 -5.16
CA GLU A 77 -2.37 27.48 -6.18
C GLU A 77 -1.22 27.52 -7.20
N GLU A 78 -0.02 27.15 -6.77
CA GLU A 78 1.24 27.15 -7.54
C GLU A 78 1.43 25.86 -8.33
N LEU A 79 0.58 24.85 -8.10
CA LEU A 79 0.63 23.59 -8.83
C LEU A 79 0.22 23.77 -10.30
N PRO A 80 0.84 23.02 -11.22
CA PRO A 80 0.37 22.87 -12.59
C PRO A 80 -1.11 22.51 -12.67
N PHE A 81 -1.81 23.00 -13.69
CA PHE A 81 -3.27 22.90 -13.83
C PHE A 81 -3.81 21.47 -13.65
N GLU A 82 -3.19 20.49 -14.32
CA GLU A 82 -3.60 19.08 -14.24
C GLU A 82 -3.44 18.49 -12.83
N THR A 83 -2.33 18.84 -12.15
CA THR A 83 -2.07 18.41 -10.78
C THR A 83 -3.05 19.08 -9.81
N LYS A 84 -3.28 20.39 -9.96
CA LYS A 84 -4.21 21.18 -9.14
C LYS A 84 -5.63 20.62 -9.25
N LYS A 85 -6.09 20.31 -10.47
CA LYS A 85 -7.40 19.71 -10.73
C LYS A 85 -7.56 18.37 -9.99
N LEU A 86 -6.54 17.52 -10.04
CA LEU A 86 -6.58 16.23 -9.34
C LEU A 86 -6.47 16.39 -7.82
N ALA A 87 -5.65 17.30 -7.31
CA ALA A 87 -5.53 17.57 -5.88
C ALA A 87 -6.85 18.11 -5.30
N LEU A 88 -7.51 19.03 -6.01
CA LEU A 88 -8.84 19.54 -5.64
C LEU A 88 -9.90 18.44 -5.65
N ALA A 89 -9.94 17.60 -6.69
CA ALA A 89 -10.87 16.47 -6.77
C ALA A 89 -10.65 15.39 -5.69
N GLN A 90 -9.48 15.37 -5.05
CA GLN A 90 -9.14 14.46 -3.95
C GLN A 90 -9.25 15.12 -2.57
N LYS A 91 -9.51 16.43 -2.47
CA LYS A 91 -9.63 17.15 -1.20
C LYS A 91 -10.74 16.56 -0.32
N ASP A 92 -11.85 16.17 -0.95
CA ASP A 92 -13.04 15.57 -0.32
C ASP A 92 -13.09 14.04 -0.39
N ARG A 93 -12.15 13.40 -1.10
CA ARG A 93 -12.04 11.94 -1.13
C ARG A 93 -11.11 11.50 -0.01
N THR A 94 -11.65 10.75 0.95
CA THR A 94 -10.85 9.90 1.84
C THR A 94 -10.04 8.97 0.93
N VAL A 95 -8.75 9.25 0.77
CA VAL A 95 -7.87 8.41 -0.05
C VAL A 95 -7.88 7.02 0.57
N TYR A 96 -8.58 6.09 -0.05
CA TYR A 96 -8.42 4.66 0.23
C TYR A 96 -7.03 4.27 -0.24
N THR A 97 -6.02 4.60 0.57
CA THR A 97 -4.73 3.94 0.51
C THR A 97 -5.05 2.46 0.59
N LYS A 98 -4.75 1.68 -0.45
CA LYS A 98 -4.63 0.23 -0.31
C LYS A 98 -3.64 0.04 0.83
N ASN A 99 -4.15 -0.21 2.03
CA ASN A 99 -3.39 -0.25 3.27
C ASN A 99 -2.36 -1.36 3.12
N SER A 100 -1.18 -0.97 2.66
CA SER A 100 0.01 -1.80 2.58
C SER A 100 0.49 -2.14 4.00
N ASN A 101 -0.05 -1.44 5.00
CA ASN A 101 0.32 -1.52 6.41
C ASN A 101 -0.68 -2.28 7.28
N LEU A 102 -1.64 -3.01 6.72
CA LEU A 102 -2.60 -3.79 7.53
C LEU A 102 -1.95 -4.93 8.32
N LYS A 103 -0.65 -5.23 8.09
CA LYS A 103 0.11 -6.33 8.74
C LYS A 103 -0.74 -7.59 8.87
N LEU A 104 -1.55 -7.87 7.83
CA LEU A 104 -2.55 -8.93 7.83
C LEU A 104 -1.93 -10.30 8.16
N PRO A 105 -0.75 -10.65 7.62
CA PRO A 105 -0.09 -11.91 8.00
C PRO A 105 0.24 -12.00 9.50
N GLU A 106 0.72 -10.91 10.12
CA GLU A 106 1.04 -10.89 11.55
C GLU A 106 -0.23 -11.07 12.39
N LYS A 107 -1.31 -10.35 12.05
CA LYS A 107 -2.59 -10.46 12.75
C LYS A 107 -3.20 -11.86 12.62
N ILE A 108 -3.10 -12.49 11.45
CA ILE A 108 -3.59 -13.87 11.27
C ILE A 108 -2.75 -14.83 12.12
N LYS A 109 -1.42 -14.68 12.19
CA LYS A 109 -0.58 -15.52 13.07
C LYS A 109 -0.96 -15.39 14.54
N ILE A 110 -1.26 -14.18 15.01
CA ILE A 110 -1.73 -13.96 16.39
C ILE A 110 -3.02 -14.76 16.63
N ILE A 111 -3.98 -14.70 15.70
CA ILE A 111 -5.24 -15.46 15.81
C ILE A 111 -4.98 -16.97 15.80
N LEU A 112 -4.12 -17.48 14.90
CA LEU A 112 -3.78 -18.90 14.86
C LEU A 112 -3.13 -19.38 16.17
N ASN A 113 -2.33 -18.52 16.81
CA ASN A 113 -1.68 -18.82 18.09
C ASN A 113 -2.57 -18.54 19.32
N SER A 114 -3.69 -17.84 19.17
CA SER A 114 -4.57 -17.47 20.28
C SER A 114 -5.34 -18.65 20.88
N GLY A 115 -5.48 -19.75 20.14
CA GLY A 115 -6.30 -20.90 20.55
C GLY A 115 -7.81 -20.64 20.47
N GLU A 116 -8.25 -19.46 20.00
CA GLU A 116 -9.67 -19.11 19.88
C GLU A 116 -10.36 -19.74 18.65
N LEU A 117 -9.59 -20.36 17.75
CA LEU A 117 -10.13 -21.04 16.59
C LEU A 117 -10.54 -22.49 16.92
N PRO A 118 -11.66 -22.98 16.33
CA PRO A 118 -12.01 -24.39 16.44
C PRO A 118 -10.97 -25.28 15.76
N THR A 119 -10.95 -26.57 16.12
CA THR A 119 -10.04 -27.59 15.55
C THR A 119 -10.05 -27.63 14.02
N GLU A 120 -11.23 -27.40 13.43
CA GLU A 120 -11.42 -27.16 12.00
C GLU A 120 -12.05 -25.77 11.79
N PHE A 121 -11.35 -24.89 11.09
CA PHE A 121 -11.76 -23.50 10.88
C PHE A 121 -11.75 -23.10 9.40
N THR A 122 -12.47 -22.03 9.09
CA THR A 122 -12.52 -21.42 7.75
C THR A 122 -11.85 -20.05 7.74
N ALA A 123 -11.63 -19.50 6.55
CA ALA A 123 -11.17 -18.11 6.40
C ALA A 123 -12.17 -17.10 7.02
N SER A 124 -13.46 -17.42 7.04
CA SER A 124 -14.49 -16.62 7.71
C SER A 124 -14.35 -16.64 9.23
N ASP A 125 -13.89 -17.74 9.82
CA ASP A 125 -13.67 -17.80 11.27
C ASP A 125 -12.49 -16.92 11.69
N ILE A 126 -11.40 -16.94 10.90
CA ILE A 126 -10.30 -15.98 11.07
C ILE A 126 -10.81 -14.54 10.89
N TRP A 127 -11.66 -14.29 9.90
CA TRP A 127 -12.20 -12.94 9.64
C TRP A 127 -12.99 -12.40 10.84
N LYS A 128 -13.80 -13.24 11.51
CA LYS A 128 -14.59 -12.85 12.69
C LYS A 128 -13.71 -12.44 13.87
N LEU A 129 -12.55 -13.06 14.03
CA LEU A 129 -11.60 -12.77 15.11
C LEU A 129 -10.67 -11.58 14.82
N LEU A 130 -10.67 -11.06 13.58
CA LEU A 130 -9.86 -9.88 13.27
C LEU A 130 -10.42 -8.61 13.94
N PRO A 131 -9.57 -7.63 14.26
CA PRO A 131 -10.00 -6.32 14.73
C PRO A 131 -10.98 -5.63 13.75
N GLY A 132 -11.97 -4.89 14.26
CA GLY A 132 -13.04 -4.30 13.45
C GLY A 132 -12.55 -3.29 12.39
N ASP A 133 -11.48 -2.56 12.70
CA ASP A 133 -10.76 -1.68 11.78
C ASP A 133 -10.15 -2.44 10.60
N VAL A 134 -9.67 -3.67 10.83
CA VAL A 134 -9.13 -4.54 9.79
C VAL A 134 -10.27 -5.11 8.93
N ARG A 135 -11.33 -5.61 9.56
CA ARG A 135 -12.50 -6.20 8.88
C ARG A 135 -13.16 -5.24 7.89
N LYS A 136 -13.29 -3.96 8.25
CA LYS A 136 -13.86 -2.91 7.37
C LYS A 136 -13.09 -2.74 6.06
N ASN A 137 -11.81 -3.10 6.05
CA ASN A 137 -10.90 -2.85 4.95
C ASN A 137 -10.54 -4.10 4.12
N ILE A 138 -10.99 -5.30 4.52
CA ILE A 138 -10.64 -6.55 3.83
C ILE A 138 -11.85 -7.48 3.64
N LYS A 139 -11.84 -8.21 2.52
CA LYS A 139 -12.76 -9.32 2.24
C LYS A 139 -12.15 -10.65 2.70
N THR A 140 -13.00 -11.64 2.98
CA THR A 140 -12.59 -13.01 3.35
C THR A 140 -11.68 -13.66 2.29
N THR A 141 -11.88 -13.38 1.00
CA THR A 141 -10.99 -13.84 -0.09
C THR A 141 -9.53 -13.45 0.15
N ARG A 142 -9.28 -12.26 0.71
CA ARG A 142 -7.93 -11.77 0.99
C ARG A 142 -7.25 -12.57 2.10
N ILE A 143 -8.03 -13.10 3.04
CA ILE A 143 -7.53 -13.99 4.10
C ILE A 143 -7.15 -15.32 3.48
N THR A 144 -8.03 -15.91 2.65
CA THR A 144 -7.75 -17.14 1.90
C THR A 144 -6.45 -17.03 1.09
N ASP A 145 -6.26 -15.95 0.35
CA ASP A 145 -5.02 -15.68 -0.41
C ASP A 145 -3.78 -15.54 0.49
N THR A 146 -3.96 -15.08 1.73
CA THR A 146 -2.85 -14.86 2.66
C THR A 146 -2.43 -16.18 3.32
N ILE A 147 -3.38 -16.97 3.77
CA ILE A 147 -3.12 -18.26 4.43
C ILE A 147 -2.73 -19.37 3.46
N SER A 148 -3.00 -19.21 2.16
CA SER A 148 -2.55 -20.15 1.12
C SER A 148 -1.07 -19.99 0.76
N ARG A 149 -0.37 -19.01 1.33
CA ARG A 149 1.06 -18.77 1.08
C ARG A 149 1.93 -19.76 1.84
N GLU A 150 3.11 -20.03 1.31
CA GLU A 150 4.10 -20.95 1.88
C GLU A 150 4.45 -20.63 3.35
N SER A 151 4.45 -19.36 3.75
CA SER A 151 4.67 -18.96 5.15
C SER A 151 3.65 -19.54 6.14
N PHE A 152 2.45 -19.90 5.67
CA PHE A 152 1.37 -20.45 6.48
C PHE A 152 1.22 -21.97 6.30
N SER A 153 1.78 -22.57 5.23
CA SER A 153 1.73 -24.02 5.04
C SER A 153 2.49 -24.81 6.12
N LYS A 154 3.37 -24.13 6.88
CA LYS A 154 4.04 -24.69 8.06
C LYS A 154 3.18 -24.70 9.32
N VAL A 155 2.09 -23.92 9.34
CA VAL A 155 1.23 -23.70 10.53
C VAL A 155 -0.16 -24.31 10.34
N ILE A 156 -0.66 -24.32 9.11
CA ILE A 156 -2.01 -24.82 8.79
C ILE A 156 -1.96 -25.84 7.66
N ASP A 157 -2.88 -26.80 7.70
CA ASP A 157 -3.16 -27.74 6.62
C ASP A 157 -4.58 -27.56 6.10
N PHE A 158 -4.72 -27.61 4.78
CA PHE A 158 -6.03 -27.76 4.14
C PHE A 158 -6.53 -29.20 4.35
N THR A 159 -7.72 -29.37 4.91
CA THR A 159 -8.25 -30.70 5.27
C THR A 159 -8.80 -31.49 4.07
N GLY A 160 -8.74 -30.93 2.86
CA GLY A 160 -9.40 -31.49 1.67
C GLY A 160 -10.91 -31.20 1.61
N LYS A 161 -11.50 -30.75 2.72
CA LYS A 161 -12.95 -30.52 2.85
C LYS A 161 -13.31 -29.06 2.62
N LYS A 162 -14.56 -28.82 2.21
CA LYS A 162 -15.15 -27.49 2.07
C LYS A 162 -16.45 -27.39 2.85
N ARG A 163 -16.70 -26.22 3.46
CA ARG A 163 -17.99 -25.86 4.05
C ARG A 163 -18.65 -24.86 3.09
N GLY A 164 -19.58 -25.34 2.28
CA GLY A 164 -20.12 -24.55 1.16
C GLY A 164 -19.02 -24.19 0.14
N LYS A 165 -18.79 -22.88 -0.08
CA LYS A 165 -17.72 -22.37 -0.96
C LYS A 165 -16.37 -22.20 -0.26
N GLU A 166 -16.31 -22.38 1.06
CA GLU A 166 -15.11 -22.10 1.85
C GLU A 166 -14.28 -23.35 2.12
N LYS A 167 -12.96 -23.22 2.03
CA LYS A 167 -12.01 -24.28 2.38
C LYS A 167 -11.91 -24.41 3.91
N ILE A 168 -11.84 -25.65 4.39
CA ILE A 168 -11.62 -25.97 5.81
C ILE A 168 -10.13 -26.22 6.04
N TYR A 169 -9.60 -25.61 7.08
CA TYR A 169 -8.21 -25.74 7.51
C TYR A 169 -8.14 -26.28 8.94
N LYS A 170 -7.01 -26.88 9.28
CA LYS A 170 -6.65 -27.28 10.65
C LYS A 170 -5.24 -26.77 10.97
N LEU A 171 -4.97 -26.54 12.25
CA LEU A 171 -3.60 -26.31 12.72
C LEU A 171 -2.79 -27.61 12.58
N LYS A 172 -1.50 -27.46 12.29
CA LYS A 172 -0.53 -28.57 12.35
C LYS A 172 -0.12 -28.88 13.78
#